data_AF-A0A970A7L4-F1
#
_entry.id   AF-A0A970A7L4-F1
#
_cell.length_a   1.000
_cell.length_b   1.000
_cell.length_c   1.000
_cell.angle_alpha   90.00
_cell.angle_beta   90.00
_cell.angle_gamma   90.00
#
_symmetry.space_group_name_H-M   'P 1'
#
loop_
_entity.id
_entity.type
_entity.pdbx_description
1 polymer ?
#
loop_
_entity_poly.entity_id
_entity_poly.type
_entity_poly.pdbx_seq_one_letter_code
_entity_poly.pdbx_strand_id
1 'polypeptide(L)'
;MNKKILLVLFIFITLTSVSYAKSCIACGMQIPDTANFCGICGVAQPKLDLPGVSRTQTSSFTEQILKEFAFLDDFERHIHNHNNFGILGEMPNIRTQFNNVAAFLRTKESVLTPEAKLLIKAYAAKYQIYESMNHLGKDLRSDVVFKNAMKLYNVLALSYYNEIIEYYRQNSFHQSPDFLQKVQSLFKSIETRLKQHKITSKFIKFQDIKIPQGSNFVVTGISKDGKTAELLYLGGHPAEVTAIIGSSNLKSLYRRSTFTPEDAFYFLEAARN
;
A
#
# COMPACT_ATOMS: atom_id res chain seq x y z
N MET A 1 45.74 -2.38 -18.46
CA MET A 1 44.46 -2.79 -17.85
C MET A 1 43.40 -2.84 -18.95
N ASN A 2 42.81 -4.02 -19.20
CA ASN A 2 42.07 -4.30 -20.44
C ASN A 2 40.71 -3.58 -20.47
N LYS A 3 40.48 -2.66 -21.42
CA LYS A 3 39.23 -1.88 -21.55
C LYS A 3 37.95 -2.74 -21.57
N LYS A 4 38.06 -4.00 -22.01
CA LYS A 4 36.95 -4.98 -22.00
C LYS A 4 36.58 -5.46 -20.59
N ILE A 5 37.53 -5.54 -19.65
CA ILE A 5 37.27 -5.96 -18.26
C ILE A 5 36.60 -4.81 -17.48
N LEU A 6 36.97 -3.55 -17.76
CA LEU A 6 36.34 -2.38 -17.15
C LEU A 6 34.87 -2.22 -17.58
N LEU A 7 34.54 -2.56 -18.83
CA LEU A 7 33.18 -2.46 -19.37
C LEU A 7 32.24 -3.56 -18.84
N VAL A 8 32.77 -4.77 -18.60
CA VAL A 8 31.99 -5.86 -17.98
C VAL A 8 31.71 -5.59 -16.50
N LEU A 9 32.66 -4.99 -15.77
CA LEU A 9 32.44 -4.54 -14.39
C LEU A 9 31.41 -3.39 -14.30
N PHE A 10 31.41 -2.45 -15.26
CA PHE A 10 30.42 -1.37 -15.29
C PHE A 10 29.00 -1.87 -15.60
N ILE A 11 28.85 -2.89 -16.45
CA ILE A 11 27.56 -3.52 -16.75
C ILE A 11 27.04 -4.34 -15.55
N PHE A 12 27.93 -4.96 -14.77
CA PHE A 12 27.51 -5.70 -13.57
C PHE A 12 27.06 -4.79 -12.42
N ILE A 13 27.64 -3.58 -12.28
CA ILE A 13 27.25 -2.63 -11.23
C ILE A 13 25.91 -1.94 -11.55
N THR A 14 25.54 -1.78 -12.82
CA THR A 14 24.25 -1.18 -13.21
C THR A 14 23.07 -2.16 -13.23
N LEU A 15 23.30 -3.46 -13.03
CA LEU A 15 22.26 -4.50 -13.08
C LEU A 15 21.78 -4.98 -11.71
N THR A 16 22.31 -4.47 -10.60
CA THR A 16 21.87 -4.85 -9.25
C THR A 16 21.27 -3.68 -8.51
N SER A 17 20.13 -3.14 -8.99
CA SER A 17 19.13 -2.68 -8.04
C SER A 17 18.59 -3.92 -7.35
N VAL A 18 19.25 -4.35 -6.28
CA VAL A 18 18.75 -5.41 -5.41
C VAL A 18 17.41 -4.91 -4.87
N SER A 19 16.32 -5.32 -5.51
CA SER A 19 14.98 -5.11 -4.97
C SER A 19 14.88 -6.07 -3.80
N TYR A 20 15.16 -5.54 -2.61
CA TYR A 20 15.04 -6.22 -1.31
C TYR A 20 13.56 -6.58 -1.08
N ALA A 21 13.17 -7.75 -1.59
CA ALA A 21 11.83 -8.29 -1.51
C ALA A 21 11.85 -9.66 -0.82
N LYS A 22 11.02 -9.79 0.21
CA LYS A 22 10.77 -11.03 0.95
C LYS A 22 9.42 -11.62 0.55
N SER A 23 9.29 -12.93 0.67
CA SER A 23 7.99 -13.59 0.54
C SER A 23 7.16 -13.41 1.82
N CYS A 24 5.88 -13.07 1.65
CA CYS A 24 4.93 -12.96 2.75
C CYS A 24 4.78 -14.32 3.44
N ILE A 25 4.95 -14.34 4.77
CA ILE A 25 4.90 -15.57 5.58
C ILE A 25 3.57 -16.34 5.49
N ALA A 26 2.49 -15.67 5.08
CA ALA A 26 1.15 -16.24 5.05
C ALA A 26 0.67 -16.58 3.63
N CYS A 27 0.84 -15.68 2.67
CA CYS A 27 0.31 -15.85 1.32
C CYS A 27 1.38 -16.04 0.24
N GLY A 28 2.67 -16.04 0.59
CA GLY A 28 3.78 -16.25 -0.33
C GLY A 28 4.08 -15.07 -1.26
N MET A 29 3.25 -14.01 -1.25
CA MET A 29 3.43 -12.86 -2.11
C MET A 29 4.72 -12.09 -1.78
N GLN A 30 5.47 -11.69 -2.80
CA GLN A 30 6.62 -10.82 -2.62
C GLN A 30 6.22 -9.43 -2.16
N ILE A 31 6.87 -8.99 -1.10
CA ILE A 31 6.65 -7.72 -0.42
C ILE A 31 8.01 -7.07 -0.11
N PRO A 32 8.09 -5.74 0.06
CA PRO A 32 9.34 -5.10 0.47
C PRO A 32 9.89 -5.68 1.77
N ASP A 33 11.21 -5.77 1.92
CA ASP A 33 11.85 -6.27 3.16
C ASP A 33 11.47 -5.41 4.39
N THR A 34 11.26 -4.12 4.16
CA THR A 34 10.81 -3.13 5.16
C THR A 34 9.32 -3.21 5.48
N ALA A 35 8.54 -4.00 4.74
CA ALA A 35 7.10 -4.09 4.97
C ALA A 35 6.82 -4.73 6.33
N ASN A 36 6.06 -4.02 7.18
CA ASN A 36 5.60 -4.51 8.48
C ASN A 36 4.44 -5.51 8.35
N PHE A 37 3.74 -5.51 7.21
CA PHE A 37 2.61 -6.38 6.92
C PHE A 37 2.50 -6.63 5.41
N CYS A 38 1.74 -7.64 5.02
CA CYS A 38 1.44 -7.89 3.61
C CYS A 38 0.23 -7.06 3.16
N GLY A 39 0.38 -6.24 2.12
CA GLY A 39 -0.72 -5.43 1.58
C GLY A 39 -1.92 -6.22 1.08
N ILE A 40 -1.76 -7.51 0.76
CA ILE A 40 -2.83 -8.34 0.19
C ILE A 40 -3.56 -9.16 1.23
N CYS A 41 -2.85 -9.86 2.12
CA CYS A 41 -3.49 -10.68 3.16
C CYS A 41 -3.57 -9.99 4.54
N GLY A 42 -2.90 -8.85 4.71
CA GLY A 42 -2.88 -8.06 5.95
C GLY A 42 -2.12 -8.68 7.12
N VAL A 43 -1.45 -9.82 6.91
CA VAL A 43 -0.67 -10.50 7.94
C VAL A 43 0.62 -9.74 8.23
N ALA A 44 0.90 -9.52 9.51
CA ALA A 44 2.15 -8.91 9.99
C ALA A 44 3.38 -9.73 9.58
N GLN A 45 4.49 -9.06 9.33
CA GLN A 45 5.70 -9.69 8.78
C GLN A 45 6.87 -9.55 9.75
N PRO A 46 7.70 -10.60 9.90
CA PRO A 46 8.90 -10.51 10.70
C PRO A 46 9.85 -9.46 10.11
N LYS A 47 10.53 -8.74 11.01
CA LYS A 47 11.44 -7.67 10.66
C LYS A 47 12.76 -8.27 10.15
N LEU A 48 13.24 -7.78 9.02
CA LEU A 48 14.67 -7.83 8.70
C LEU A 48 15.23 -6.51 9.22
N ASP A 49 16.08 -6.55 10.25
CA ASP A 49 16.83 -5.38 10.65
C ASP A 49 17.83 -5.08 9.54
N LEU A 50 17.45 -4.14 8.66
CA LEU A 50 18.35 -3.66 7.63
C LEU A 50 19.51 -2.91 8.31
N PRO A 51 20.76 -3.18 7.91
CA PRO A 51 21.91 -2.47 8.45
C PRO A 51 21.72 -0.96 8.20
N GLY A 52 21.83 -0.19 9.29
CA GLY A 52 21.58 1.24 9.29
C GLY A 52 22.41 1.93 8.22
N VAL A 53 21.73 2.61 7.29
CA VAL A 53 22.36 3.50 6.33
C VAL A 53 23.13 4.56 7.12
N SER A 54 24.45 4.58 6.96
CA SER A 54 25.36 5.51 7.63
C SER A 54 24.95 6.95 7.30
N ARG A 55 24.52 7.67 8.33
CA ARG A 55 24.02 9.05 8.25
C ARG A 55 25.19 10.03 8.18
N THR A 56 25.41 10.67 7.04
CA THR A 56 26.24 11.88 6.94
C THR A 56 25.37 13.14 6.96
N GLN A 57 25.82 14.14 7.73
CA GLN A 57 25.08 15.28 8.27
C GLN A 57 24.84 16.43 7.27
N THR A 58 23.94 16.23 6.31
CA THR A 58 23.28 17.36 5.64
C THR A 58 21.80 17.03 5.51
N SER A 59 21.02 17.30 6.56
CA SER A 59 19.61 16.92 6.62
C SER A 59 18.82 17.67 5.57
N SER A 60 18.47 16.99 4.48
CA SER A 60 17.52 17.52 3.50
C SER A 60 16.17 17.77 4.19
N PHE A 61 15.39 18.72 3.68
CA PHE A 61 14.05 18.99 4.22
C PHE A 61 13.13 17.75 4.15
N THR A 62 13.40 16.85 3.19
CA THR A 62 12.79 15.51 3.09
C THR A 62 13.07 14.65 4.34
N GLU A 63 14.30 14.61 4.82
CA GLU A 63 14.64 13.87 6.05
C GLU A 63 13.93 14.45 7.27
N GLN A 64 13.76 15.76 7.32
CA GLN A 64 13.00 16.40 8.39
C GLN A 64 11.56 15.89 8.37
N ILE A 65 10.88 15.91 7.20
CA ILE A 65 9.51 15.38 7.07
C ILE A 65 9.44 13.90 7.49
N LEU A 66 10.38 13.06 7.04
CA LEU A 66 10.42 11.65 7.43
C LEU A 66 10.54 11.48 8.96
N LYS A 67 11.32 12.31 9.63
CA LYS A 67 11.47 12.29 11.10
C LYS A 67 10.20 12.76 11.80
N GLU A 68 9.63 13.87 11.37
CA GLU A 68 8.41 14.43 11.96
C GLU A 68 7.23 13.46 11.89
N PHE A 69 7.12 12.66 10.82
CA PHE A 69 6.06 11.67 10.65
C PHE A 69 6.41 10.24 11.13
N ALA A 70 7.59 10.02 11.72
CA ALA A 70 8.02 8.68 12.15
C ALA A 70 7.01 8.01 13.12
N PHE A 71 6.27 8.79 13.91
CA PHE A 71 5.23 8.28 14.80
C PHE A 71 4.10 7.54 14.05
N LEU A 72 3.80 7.89 12.79
CA LEU A 72 2.82 7.16 11.98
C LEU A 72 3.36 5.79 11.56
N ASP A 73 4.67 5.67 11.32
CA ASP A 73 5.32 4.40 11.00
C ASP A 73 5.36 3.48 12.23
N ASP A 74 5.58 4.03 13.41
CA ASP A 74 5.53 3.28 14.67
C ASP A 74 4.09 2.90 15.06
N PHE A 75 3.11 3.77 14.80
CA PHE A 75 1.70 3.45 15.04
C PHE A 75 1.21 2.31 14.15
N GLU A 76 1.64 2.25 12.89
CA GLU A 76 1.38 1.11 12.02
C GLU A 76 1.73 -0.22 12.70
N ARG A 77 2.93 -0.27 13.30
CA ARG A 77 3.40 -1.46 14.03
C ARG A 77 2.46 -1.80 15.19
N HIS A 78 2.01 -0.79 15.91
CA HIS A 78 1.05 -0.98 17.00
C HIS A 78 -0.29 -1.57 16.51
N ILE A 79 -0.82 -1.08 15.39
CA ILE A 79 -2.09 -1.55 14.78
C ILE A 79 -2.03 -3.04 14.43
N HIS A 80 -0.88 -3.54 13.98
CA HIS A 80 -0.76 -4.94 13.56
C HIS A 80 -0.50 -5.89 14.73
N ASN A 81 0.12 -5.41 15.81
CA ASN A 81 0.39 -6.22 17.01
C ASN A 81 -0.81 -6.31 17.96
N HIS A 82 -1.81 -5.43 17.81
CA HIS A 82 -2.97 -5.38 18.68
C HIS A 82 -4.26 -5.54 17.85
N ASN A 83 -5.29 -6.15 18.45
CA ASN A 83 -6.63 -6.18 17.85
C ASN A 83 -7.18 -4.75 17.68
N ASN A 84 -8.36 -4.58 17.09
CA ASN A 84 -8.98 -3.26 16.82
C ASN A 84 -8.95 -2.29 18.03
N PHE A 85 -8.94 -2.81 19.26
CA PHE A 85 -8.80 -2.03 20.50
C PHE A 85 -7.50 -1.22 20.61
N GLY A 86 -6.37 -1.69 20.07
CA GLY A 86 -5.11 -0.93 20.09
C GLY A 86 -5.19 0.36 19.26
N ILE A 87 -5.87 0.29 18.11
CA ILE A 87 -6.14 1.48 17.29
C ILE A 87 -6.97 2.49 18.08
N LEU A 88 -8.05 2.04 18.73
CA LEU A 88 -8.98 2.90 19.45
C LEU A 88 -8.33 3.66 20.61
N GLY A 89 -7.43 2.99 21.34
CA GLY A 89 -6.75 3.57 22.51
C GLY A 89 -5.71 4.62 22.14
N GLU A 90 -4.92 4.38 21.09
CA GLU A 90 -3.80 5.25 20.72
C GLU A 90 -4.17 6.39 19.76
N MET A 91 -5.28 6.28 19.02
CA MET A 91 -5.65 7.27 18.01
C MET A 91 -5.72 8.74 18.53
N PRO A 92 -6.20 9.04 19.75
CA PRO A 92 -6.18 10.42 20.27
C PRO A 92 -4.76 11.03 20.36
N ASN A 93 -3.77 10.22 20.75
CA ASN A 93 -2.37 10.63 20.79
C ASN A 93 -1.84 10.87 19.37
N ILE A 94 -2.09 9.93 18.45
CA ILE A 94 -1.70 10.04 17.03
C ILE A 94 -2.30 11.29 16.37
N ARG A 95 -3.57 11.60 16.65
CA ARG A 95 -4.24 12.81 16.16
C ARG A 95 -3.57 14.08 16.66
N THR A 96 -3.19 14.11 17.93
CA THR A 96 -2.48 15.27 18.52
C THR A 96 -1.13 15.48 17.85
N GLN A 97 -0.32 14.42 17.72
CA GLN A 97 0.99 14.50 17.05
C GLN A 97 0.85 14.93 15.59
N PHE A 98 -0.11 14.37 14.85
CA PHE A 98 -0.38 14.76 13.47
C PHE A 98 -0.77 16.24 13.34
N ASN A 99 -1.63 16.74 14.21
CA ASN A 99 -2.02 18.15 14.22
C ASN A 99 -0.83 19.08 14.50
N ASN A 100 0.07 18.69 15.41
CA ASN A 100 1.29 19.45 15.71
C ASN A 100 2.21 19.53 14.50
N VAL A 101 2.47 18.41 13.84
CA VAL A 101 3.29 18.36 12.61
C VAL A 101 2.64 19.16 11.49
N ALA A 102 1.32 19.03 11.30
CA ALA A 102 0.58 19.80 10.31
C ALA A 102 0.65 21.32 10.57
N ALA A 103 0.53 21.75 11.83
CA ALA A 103 0.69 23.15 12.21
C ALA A 103 2.10 23.65 11.92
N PHE A 104 3.12 22.87 12.27
CA PHE A 104 4.52 23.17 11.94
C PHE A 104 4.74 23.32 10.43
N LEU A 105 4.27 22.37 9.62
CA LEU A 105 4.45 22.40 8.16
C LEU A 105 3.74 23.58 7.48
N ARG A 106 2.59 24.02 8.00
CA ARG A 106 1.91 25.24 7.52
C ARG A 106 2.80 26.49 7.67
N THR A 107 3.59 26.59 8.74
CA THR A 107 4.55 27.70 8.90
C THR A 107 5.68 27.70 7.86
N LYS A 108 5.87 26.56 7.17
CA LYS A 108 6.91 26.35 6.17
C LYS A 108 6.37 26.25 4.74
N GLU A 109 5.08 26.51 4.52
CA GLU A 109 4.41 26.24 3.24
C GLU A 109 5.08 26.93 2.03
N SER A 110 5.56 28.15 2.22
CA SER A 110 6.22 28.95 1.17
C SER A 110 7.55 28.38 0.68
N VAL A 111 8.19 27.53 1.48
CA VAL A 111 9.50 26.92 1.15
C VAL A 111 9.40 25.42 0.84
N LEU A 112 8.18 24.85 0.83
CA LEU A 112 7.97 23.45 0.50
C LEU A 112 8.22 23.18 -0.98
N THR A 113 9.21 22.32 -1.26
CA THR A 113 9.45 21.82 -2.62
C THR A 113 8.31 20.91 -3.10
N PRO A 114 8.14 20.71 -4.42
CA PRO A 114 7.15 19.75 -4.94
C PRO A 114 7.33 18.33 -4.38
N GLU A 115 8.58 17.88 -4.20
CA GLU A 115 8.91 16.59 -3.61
C GLU A 115 8.40 16.50 -2.17
N ALA A 116 8.65 17.53 -1.37
CA ALA A 116 8.22 17.62 0.02
C ALA A 116 6.69 17.58 0.14
N LYS A 117 5.98 18.30 -0.74
CA LYS A 117 4.51 18.30 -0.78
C LYS A 117 3.93 16.92 -1.08
N LEU A 118 4.55 16.16 -1.99
CA LEU A 118 4.12 14.79 -2.30
C LEU A 118 4.39 13.81 -1.14
N LEU A 119 5.50 13.95 -0.42
CA LEU A 119 5.76 13.14 0.78
C LEU A 119 4.76 13.44 1.89
N ILE A 120 4.48 14.73 2.15
CA ILE A 120 3.44 15.15 3.11
C ILE A 120 2.07 14.59 2.70
N LYS A 121 1.74 14.61 1.40
CA LYS A 121 0.51 14.01 0.87
C LYS A 121 0.43 12.50 1.16
N ALA A 122 1.54 11.76 1.03
CA ALA A 122 1.58 10.33 1.34
C ALA A 122 1.32 10.06 2.84
N TYR A 123 1.98 10.80 3.73
CA TYR A 123 1.76 10.67 5.17
C TYR A 123 0.37 11.13 5.61
N ALA A 124 -0.18 12.19 4.99
CA ALA A 124 -1.55 12.61 5.24
C ALA A 124 -2.55 11.52 4.84
N ALA A 125 -2.34 10.85 3.69
CA ALA A 125 -3.19 9.73 3.28
C ALA A 125 -3.09 8.54 4.25
N LYS A 126 -1.88 8.20 4.70
CA LYS A 126 -1.62 7.18 5.74
C LYS A 126 -2.39 7.49 7.03
N TYR A 127 -2.35 8.73 7.50
CA TYR A 127 -3.13 9.17 8.66
C TYR A 127 -4.65 9.06 8.44
N GLN A 128 -5.16 9.44 7.26
CA GLN A 128 -6.60 9.30 6.95
C GLN A 128 -7.06 7.84 6.95
N ILE A 129 -6.21 6.91 6.51
CA ILE A 129 -6.49 5.47 6.58
C ILE A 129 -6.63 5.03 8.05
N TYR A 130 -5.77 5.52 8.94
CA TYR A 130 -5.90 5.22 10.38
C TYR A 130 -7.17 5.78 11.01
N GLU A 131 -7.57 7.00 10.65
CA GLU A 131 -8.86 7.55 11.07
C GLU A 131 -10.03 6.70 10.56
N SER A 132 -9.98 6.24 9.30
CA SER A 132 -10.96 5.31 8.72
C SER A 132 -11.04 4.00 9.52
N MET A 133 -9.91 3.39 9.85
CA MET A 133 -9.86 2.17 10.67
C MET A 133 -10.38 2.39 12.10
N ASN A 134 -10.04 3.53 12.72
CA ASN A 134 -10.56 3.93 14.03
C ASN A 134 -12.08 4.13 14.01
N HIS A 135 -12.62 4.74 12.95
CA HIS A 135 -14.06 4.91 12.78
C HIS A 135 -14.77 3.57 12.62
N LEU A 136 -14.21 2.68 11.78
CA LEU A 136 -14.72 1.33 11.57
C LEU A 136 -14.72 0.49 12.85
N GLY A 137 -13.70 0.65 13.70
CA GLY A 137 -13.62 -0.01 15.01
C GLY A 137 -14.67 0.47 16.01
N LYS A 138 -15.16 1.71 15.88
CA LYS A 138 -16.21 2.29 16.74
C LYS A 138 -17.62 1.98 16.27
N ASP A 139 -17.79 1.66 14.99
CA ASP A 139 -19.10 1.33 14.45
C ASP A 139 -19.55 -0.05 14.98
N LEU A 140 -20.52 -0.08 15.89
CA LEU A 140 -21.06 -1.33 16.43
C LEU A 140 -22.15 -1.96 15.55
N ARG A 141 -22.67 -1.23 14.56
CA ARG A 141 -23.82 -1.64 13.74
C ARG A 141 -23.41 -2.38 12.48
N SER A 142 -22.25 -2.02 11.92
CA SER A 142 -21.76 -2.68 10.72
C SER A 142 -21.45 -4.15 10.95
N ASP A 143 -21.80 -4.95 9.94
CA ASP A 143 -21.53 -6.39 9.87
C ASP A 143 -20.03 -6.71 9.98
N VAL A 144 -19.71 -7.83 10.61
CA VAL A 144 -18.32 -8.24 10.88
C VAL A 144 -17.55 -8.55 9.60
N VAL A 145 -18.20 -9.17 8.61
CA VAL A 145 -17.58 -9.47 7.30
C VAL A 145 -17.26 -8.17 6.57
N PHE A 146 -18.22 -7.24 6.56
CA PHE A 146 -17.99 -5.91 6.00
C PHE A 146 -16.81 -5.18 6.66
N LYS A 147 -16.72 -5.20 8.01
CA LYS A 147 -15.59 -4.61 8.74
C LYS A 147 -14.26 -5.27 8.36
N ASN A 148 -14.24 -6.60 8.26
CA ASN A 148 -13.04 -7.32 7.87
C ASN A 148 -12.61 -6.97 6.43
N ALA A 149 -13.57 -6.83 5.50
CA ALA A 149 -13.29 -6.41 4.13
C ALA A 149 -12.73 -4.98 4.07
N MET A 150 -13.35 -4.04 4.80
CA MET A 150 -12.87 -2.66 4.85
C MET A 150 -11.52 -2.54 5.55
N LYS A 151 -11.24 -3.38 6.54
CA LYS A 151 -9.90 -3.47 7.16
C LYS A 151 -8.86 -3.89 6.13
N LEU A 152 -9.12 -4.94 5.35
CA LEU A 152 -8.20 -5.38 4.29
C LEU A 152 -8.03 -4.33 3.20
N TYR A 153 -9.11 -3.64 2.80
CA TYR A 153 -9.03 -2.54 1.84
C TYR A 153 -8.13 -1.39 2.36
N ASN A 154 -8.29 -1.01 3.63
CA ASN A 154 -7.44 0.01 4.27
C ASN A 154 -5.98 -0.43 4.34
N VAL A 155 -5.73 -1.71 4.65
CA VAL A 155 -4.38 -2.31 4.68
C VAL A 155 -3.75 -2.31 3.28
N LEU A 156 -4.52 -2.65 2.25
CA LEU A 156 -4.06 -2.57 0.86
C LEU A 156 -3.68 -1.15 0.48
N ALA A 157 -4.54 -0.17 0.77
CA ALA A 157 -4.27 1.24 0.52
C ALA A 157 -2.99 1.72 1.24
N LEU A 158 -2.85 1.33 2.52
CA LEU A 158 -1.69 1.66 3.33
C LEU A 158 -0.39 1.12 2.72
N SER A 159 -0.42 -0.10 2.19
CA SER A 159 0.76 -0.71 1.56
C SER A 159 1.27 0.09 0.35
N TYR A 160 0.37 0.67 -0.45
CA TYR A 160 0.78 1.49 -1.60
C TYR A 160 1.37 2.83 -1.18
N TYR A 161 0.86 3.47 -0.12
CA TYR A 161 1.49 4.69 0.42
C TYR A 161 2.84 4.39 1.09
N ASN A 162 2.97 3.22 1.71
CA ASN A 162 4.26 2.77 2.24
C ASN A 162 5.29 2.53 1.12
N GLU A 163 4.89 2.02 -0.04
CA GLU A 163 5.77 1.92 -1.22
C GLU A 163 6.32 3.29 -1.63
N ILE A 164 5.48 4.33 -1.64
CA ILE A 164 5.92 5.70 -1.93
C ILE A 164 6.91 6.19 -0.87
N ILE A 165 6.57 6.08 0.42
CA ILE A 165 7.42 6.55 1.52
C ILE A 165 8.78 5.81 1.50
N GLU A 166 8.76 4.52 1.22
CA GLU A 166 9.98 3.72 1.11
C GLU A 166 10.84 4.16 -0.09
N TYR A 167 10.23 4.47 -1.23
CA TYR A 167 10.93 5.05 -2.37
C TYR A 167 11.63 6.37 -2.00
N TYR A 168 10.99 7.22 -1.18
CA TYR A 168 11.65 8.40 -0.60
C TYR A 168 12.84 8.03 0.28
N ARG A 169 12.71 7.07 1.20
CA ARG A 169 13.80 6.67 2.11
C ARG A 169 15.02 6.15 1.34
N GLN A 170 14.81 5.35 0.31
CA GLN A 170 15.87 4.76 -0.50
C GLN A 170 16.58 5.77 -1.42
N ASN A 171 15.85 6.80 -1.86
CA ASN A 171 16.36 7.78 -2.83
C ASN A 171 16.56 9.18 -2.23
N SER A 172 16.44 9.34 -0.91
CA SER A 172 16.61 10.63 -0.21
C SER A 172 17.98 11.29 -0.49
N PHE A 173 18.97 10.50 -0.92
CA PHE A 173 20.34 10.93 -1.22
C PHE A 173 20.68 10.93 -2.71
N HIS A 174 19.88 10.28 -3.54
CA HIS A 174 20.11 10.15 -4.97
C HIS A 174 19.07 11.00 -5.70
N GLN A 175 19.44 12.23 -6.04
CA GLN A 175 18.63 13.11 -6.89
C GLN A 175 18.59 12.55 -8.32
N SER A 176 17.80 11.50 -8.53
CA SER A 176 17.49 11.02 -9.87
C SER A 176 16.65 12.08 -10.59
N PRO A 177 16.98 12.48 -11.82
CA PRO A 177 16.19 13.42 -12.62
C PRO A 177 14.71 13.03 -12.73
N ASP A 178 14.42 11.73 -12.68
CA ASP A 178 13.08 11.17 -12.86
C ASP A 178 12.35 10.88 -11.53
N PHE A 179 12.93 11.28 -10.38
CA PHE A 179 12.39 10.96 -9.06
C PHE A 179 10.94 11.45 -8.90
N LEU A 180 10.67 12.72 -9.20
CA LEU A 180 9.34 13.30 -9.11
C LEU A 180 8.34 12.61 -10.04
N GLN A 181 8.75 12.30 -11.28
CA GLN A 181 7.91 11.61 -12.25
C GLN A 181 7.54 10.21 -11.76
N LYS A 182 8.50 9.49 -11.17
CA LYS A 182 8.26 8.18 -10.57
C LYS A 182 7.27 8.28 -9.40
N VAL A 183 7.46 9.20 -8.46
CA VAL A 183 6.53 9.39 -7.33
C VAL A 183 5.12 9.74 -7.81
N GLN A 184 5.00 10.66 -8.77
CA GLN A 184 3.70 11.01 -9.35
C GLN A 184 3.02 9.82 -10.05
N SER A 185 3.80 8.99 -10.76
CA SER A 185 3.28 7.76 -11.38
C SER A 185 2.78 6.76 -10.34
N LEU A 186 3.47 6.63 -9.18
CA LEU A 186 3.02 5.79 -8.08
C LEU A 186 1.69 6.31 -7.52
N PHE A 187 1.57 7.60 -7.24
CA PHE A 187 0.29 8.19 -6.80
C PHE A 187 -0.84 7.95 -7.80
N LYS A 188 -0.59 8.14 -9.10
CA LYS A 188 -1.59 7.86 -10.15
C LYS A 188 -1.98 6.38 -10.16
N SER A 189 -1.02 5.47 -9.96
CA SER A 189 -1.30 4.04 -9.90
C SER A 189 -2.18 3.65 -8.70
N ILE A 190 -2.08 4.36 -7.57
CA ILE A 190 -2.93 4.12 -6.39
C ILE A 190 -4.40 4.36 -6.73
N GLU A 191 -4.72 5.43 -7.47
CA GLU A 191 -6.09 5.75 -7.86
C GLU A 191 -6.71 4.62 -8.70
N THR A 192 -5.95 4.06 -9.64
CA THR A 192 -6.38 2.90 -10.43
C THR A 192 -6.52 1.64 -9.57
N ARG A 193 -5.53 1.36 -8.70
CA ARG A 193 -5.46 0.13 -7.90
C ARG A 193 -6.48 0.06 -6.76
N LEU A 194 -6.91 1.20 -6.25
CA LEU A 194 -7.94 1.29 -5.20
C LEU A 194 -9.33 1.61 -5.76
N LYS A 195 -9.47 1.70 -7.08
CA LYS A 195 -10.75 1.96 -7.72
C LYS A 195 -11.75 0.87 -7.33
N GLN A 196 -12.88 1.30 -6.78
CA GLN A 196 -13.99 0.39 -6.49
C GLN A 196 -14.83 0.20 -7.74
N HIS A 197 -15.17 -1.06 -8.00
CA HIS A 197 -15.99 -1.46 -9.12
C HIS A 197 -17.29 -2.07 -8.61
N LYS A 198 -18.33 -1.98 -9.43
CA LYS A 198 -19.68 -2.46 -9.09
C LYS A 198 -20.06 -3.62 -9.99
N ILE A 199 -20.72 -4.62 -9.42
CA ILE A 199 -21.27 -5.75 -10.18
C ILE A 199 -22.55 -5.29 -10.89
N THR A 200 -22.58 -5.40 -12.21
CA THR A 200 -23.70 -4.94 -13.06
C THR A 200 -24.64 -6.07 -13.46
N SER A 201 -24.15 -7.31 -13.50
CA SER A 201 -24.97 -8.50 -13.77
C SER A 201 -25.65 -9.03 -12.50
N LYS A 202 -26.62 -9.95 -12.63
CA LYS A 202 -27.34 -10.58 -11.50
C LYS A 202 -26.40 -11.11 -10.41
N PHE A 203 -25.30 -11.75 -10.80
CA PHE A 203 -24.21 -12.13 -9.91
C PHE A 203 -22.92 -12.38 -10.69
N ILE A 204 -21.79 -12.29 -9.99
CA ILE A 204 -20.49 -12.79 -10.43
C ILE A 204 -19.97 -13.79 -9.40
N LYS A 205 -19.16 -14.76 -9.83
CA LYS A 205 -18.51 -15.70 -8.93
C LYS A 205 -17.13 -15.18 -8.52
N PHE A 206 -16.89 -15.16 -7.22
CA PHE A 206 -15.57 -15.00 -6.61
C PHE A 206 -15.20 -16.39 -6.10
N GLN A 207 -14.37 -17.11 -6.86
CA GLN A 207 -14.22 -18.57 -6.71
C GLN A 207 -15.59 -19.27 -6.71
N ASP A 208 -16.00 -19.84 -5.59
CA ASP A 208 -17.26 -20.59 -5.45
C ASP A 208 -18.42 -19.75 -4.90
N ILE A 209 -18.13 -18.54 -4.40
CA ILE A 209 -19.12 -17.66 -3.77
C ILE A 209 -19.78 -16.78 -4.83
N LYS A 210 -21.11 -16.70 -4.83
CA LYS A 210 -21.89 -15.83 -5.72
C LYS A 210 -22.10 -14.47 -5.08
N ILE A 211 -21.49 -13.44 -5.66
CA ILE A 211 -21.64 -12.05 -5.22
C ILE A 211 -22.74 -11.37 -6.05
N PRO A 212 -23.76 -10.78 -5.40
CA PRO A 212 -24.95 -10.28 -6.10
C PRO A 212 -24.72 -8.96 -6.83
N GLN A 213 -25.64 -8.63 -7.74
CA GLN A 213 -25.69 -7.34 -8.42
C GLN A 213 -25.64 -6.16 -7.45
N GLY A 214 -24.98 -5.08 -7.86
CA GLY A 214 -24.89 -3.84 -7.09
C GLY A 214 -23.83 -3.84 -6.00
N SER A 215 -23.22 -4.99 -5.71
CA SER A 215 -22.10 -5.13 -4.79
C SER A 215 -20.83 -4.44 -5.30
N ASN A 216 -20.08 -3.85 -4.37
CA ASN A 216 -18.79 -3.24 -4.64
C ASN A 216 -17.64 -4.23 -4.40
N PHE A 217 -16.60 -4.12 -5.20
CA PHE A 217 -15.36 -4.89 -5.04
C PHE A 217 -14.16 -4.08 -5.53
N VAL A 218 -12.97 -4.54 -5.19
CA VAL A 218 -11.70 -4.01 -5.70
C VAL A 218 -10.91 -5.14 -6.32
N VAL A 219 -10.24 -4.87 -7.44
CA VAL A 219 -9.27 -5.80 -8.03
C VAL A 219 -7.96 -5.62 -7.28
N THR A 220 -7.43 -6.69 -6.67
CA THR A 220 -6.17 -6.65 -5.93
C THR A 220 -4.97 -7.03 -6.80
N GLY A 221 -5.23 -7.64 -7.96
CA GLY A 221 -4.25 -7.83 -9.03
C GLY A 221 -4.73 -8.77 -10.12
N ILE A 222 -3.99 -8.83 -11.21
CA ILE A 222 -4.27 -9.72 -12.35
C ILE A 222 -3.13 -10.73 -12.50
N SER A 223 -3.49 -12.00 -12.70
CA SER A 223 -2.54 -13.07 -12.93
C SER A 223 -1.67 -12.81 -14.16
N LYS A 224 -0.44 -13.34 -14.14
CA LYS A 224 0.53 -13.15 -15.24
C LYS A 224 0.01 -13.60 -16.61
N ASP A 225 -0.79 -14.67 -16.63
CA ASP A 225 -1.40 -15.16 -17.86
C ASP A 225 -2.54 -14.27 -18.39
N GLY A 226 -2.89 -13.20 -17.66
CA GLY A 226 -3.94 -12.26 -18.01
C GLY A 226 -5.35 -12.85 -18.00
N LYS A 227 -5.55 -14.04 -17.41
CA LYS A 227 -6.84 -14.74 -17.46
C LYS A 227 -7.69 -14.54 -16.23
N THR A 228 -7.07 -14.30 -15.07
CA THR A 228 -7.77 -14.22 -13.79
C THR A 228 -7.42 -12.95 -13.04
N ALA A 229 -8.41 -12.36 -12.37
CA ALA A 229 -8.23 -11.26 -11.45
C ALA A 229 -8.47 -11.77 -10.03
N GLU A 230 -7.63 -11.34 -9.10
CA GLU A 230 -7.89 -11.44 -7.66
C GLU A 230 -8.74 -10.26 -7.21
N LEU A 231 -9.74 -10.55 -6.39
CA LEU A 231 -10.82 -9.65 -6.04
C LEU A 231 -11.02 -9.64 -4.52
N LEU A 232 -11.20 -8.45 -3.97
CA LEU A 232 -11.68 -8.22 -2.62
C LEU A 232 -13.12 -7.73 -2.68
N TYR A 233 -14.06 -8.49 -2.12
CA TYR A 233 -15.45 -8.06 -2.00
C TYR A 233 -15.58 -7.06 -0.85
N LEU A 234 -16.25 -5.91 -1.08
CA LEU A 234 -16.42 -4.83 -0.11
C LEU A 234 -17.82 -4.81 0.53
N GLY A 235 -18.44 -5.97 0.73
CA GLY A 235 -19.73 -6.09 1.37
C GLY A 235 -19.75 -7.14 2.48
N GLY A 236 -20.87 -7.20 3.20
CA GLY A 236 -21.14 -8.29 4.14
C GLY A 236 -21.70 -9.51 3.42
N HIS A 237 -21.52 -10.70 3.99
CA HIS A 237 -22.16 -11.91 3.49
C HIS A 237 -22.61 -12.78 4.67
N PRO A 238 -23.91 -13.12 4.80
CA PRO A 238 -24.44 -13.76 6.02
C PRO A 238 -23.84 -15.13 6.33
N ALA A 239 -23.33 -15.83 5.31
CA ALA A 239 -22.74 -17.16 5.47
C ALA A 239 -21.23 -17.14 5.80
N GLU A 240 -20.61 -15.95 5.85
CA GLU A 240 -19.18 -15.80 6.06
C GLU A 240 -18.90 -15.11 7.39
N VAL A 241 -17.68 -15.31 7.91
CA VAL A 241 -17.19 -14.64 9.11
C VAL A 241 -15.93 -13.81 8.84
N THR A 242 -15.30 -14.03 7.68
CA THR A 242 -14.13 -13.31 7.19
C THR A 242 -14.43 -12.59 5.89
N ALA A 243 -13.61 -11.60 5.55
CA ALA A 243 -13.68 -10.93 4.25
C ALA A 243 -13.61 -11.94 3.10
N ILE A 244 -14.45 -11.77 2.08
CA ILE A 244 -14.43 -12.63 0.90
C ILE A 244 -13.34 -12.13 -0.05
N ILE A 245 -12.27 -12.91 -0.16
CA ILE A 245 -11.25 -12.78 -1.19
C ILE A 245 -11.44 -13.93 -2.16
N GLY A 246 -11.43 -13.64 -3.45
CA GLY A 246 -11.57 -14.67 -4.46
C GLY A 246 -10.92 -14.28 -5.77
N SER A 247 -11.03 -15.17 -6.74
CA SER A 247 -10.59 -14.94 -8.11
C SER A 247 -11.77 -15.05 -9.06
N SER A 248 -11.71 -14.30 -10.15
CA SER A 248 -12.67 -14.44 -11.24
C SER A 248 -11.96 -14.36 -12.58
N ASN A 249 -12.56 -14.97 -13.60
CA ASN A 249 -12.04 -14.86 -14.95
C ASN A 249 -12.20 -13.42 -15.46
N LEU A 250 -11.15 -12.88 -16.08
CA LEU A 250 -11.09 -11.48 -16.52
C LEU A 250 -12.18 -11.17 -17.57
N LYS A 251 -12.46 -12.10 -18.49
CA LYS A 251 -13.55 -11.98 -19.47
C LYS A 251 -14.92 -11.95 -18.80
N SER A 252 -15.08 -12.68 -17.69
CA SER A 252 -16.31 -12.60 -16.89
C SER A 252 -16.44 -11.24 -16.23
N LEU A 253 -15.34 -10.75 -15.64
CA LEU A 253 -15.28 -9.47 -14.95
C LEU A 253 -15.66 -8.30 -15.86
N TYR A 254 -15.06 -8.21 -17.05
CA TYR A 254 -15.38 -7.18 -18.06
C TYR A 254 -16.84 -7.16 -18.50
N ARG A 255 -17.49 -8.33 -18.52
CA ARG A 255 -18.90 -8.45 -18.97
C ARG A 255 -19.91 -8.20 -17.86
N ARG A 256 -19.50 -8.33 -16.60
CA ARG A 256 -20.41 -8.45 -15.45
C ARG A 256 -20.20 -7.38 -14.39
N SER A 257 -19.32 -6.43 -14.63
CA SER A 257 -19.00 -5.35 -13.72
C SER A 257 -18.65 -4.06 -14.45
N THR A 258 -18.35 -3.01 -13.67
CA THR A 258 -17.81 -1.74 -14.17
C THR A 258 -16.28 -1.75 -14.31
N PHE A 259 -15.63 -2.90 -14.16
CA PHE A 259 -14.19 -3.04 -14.40
C PHE A 259 -13.91 -3.10 -15.90
N THR A 260 -13.00 -2.26 -16.40
CA THR A 260 -12.65 -2.18 -17.82
C THR A 260 -11.17 -2.47 -18.05
N PRO A 261 -10.74 -2.80 -19.29
CA PRO A 261 -9.34 -3.07 -19.60
C PRO A 261 -8.38 -1.92 -19.27
N GLU A 262 -8.86 -0.67 -19.28
CA GLU A 262 -8.07 0.51 -18.93
C GLU A 262 -7.74 0.57 -17.43
N ASP A 263 -8.53 -0.12 -16.60
CA ASP A 263 -8.30 -0.26 -15.17
C ASP A 263 -7.35 -1.43 -14.84
N ALA A 264 -6.96 -2.22 -15.83
CA ALA A 264 -6.15 -3.42 -15.63
C ALA A 264 -4.72 -3.10 -15.21
N PHE A 265 -4.30 -3.69 -14.09
CA PHE A 265 -2.92 -3.69 -13.65
C PHE A 265 -2.48 -5.11 -13.29
N TYR A 266 -1.27 -5.45 -13.72
CA TYR A 266 -0.67 -6.75 -13.47
C TYR A 266 0.22 -6.68 -12.23
N PHE A 267 0.42 -7.81 -11.56
CA PHE A 267 1.49 -7.90 -10.58
C PHE A 267 2.83 -7.62 -11.28
N LEU A 268 3.61 -6.65 -10.78
CA LEU A 268 5.03 -6.54 -11.14
C LEU A 268 5.72 -7.82 -10.66
N GLU A 269 6.52 -8.43 -11.54
CA GLU A 269 7.10 -9.75 -11.32
C GLU A 269 8.00 -9.82 -10.09
N ALA A 270 7.45 -10.38 -9.02
CA ALA A 270 8.20 -11.25 -8.11
C ALA A 270 7.29 -12.35 -7.49
N ALA A 271 5.96 -12.27 -7.67
CA ALA A 271 5.02 -12.82 -6.69
C ALA A 271 4.51 -14.27 -6.84
N ARG A 272 4.98 -15.09 -7.79
CA ARG A 272 4.65 -16.54 -7.83
C ARG A 272 5.74 -17.32 -8.58
N ASN A 273 6.65 -17.94 -7.82
CA ASN A 273 7.27 -19.20 -8.19
C ASN A 273 6.59 -20.29 -7.38
#